data_AF-A0A630V7B1-F1
#
_entry.id   AF-A0A630V7B1-F1
#
_cell.length_a   1.000
_cell.length_b   1.000
_cell.length_c   1.000
_cell.angle_alpha   90.00
_cell.angle_beta   90.00
_cell.angle_gamma   90.00
#
_symmetry.space_group_name_H-M   'P 1'
#
loop_
_entity.id
_entity.type
_entity.pdbx_description
1 polymer ?
#
loop_
_entity_poly.entity_id
_entity_poly.type
_entity_poly.pdbx_seq_one_letter_code
_entity_poly.pdbx_strand_id
1 'polypeptide(L)'
;MRLFPELATCHDVSIPELLASRDERQARQRAWLTRHATPLVSFTVVAPGPMKDSALTRRIFNHGVAALHTLAEEYGWTIREQAALVSASGPEGLLAIDAPAQALKQAT
;
A
#
# COMPACT_ATOMS: atom_id res chain seq x y z
N MET A 1 -3.21 -4.59 -9.57
CA MET A 1 -2.02 -3.92 -9.00
C MET A 1 -1.05 -5.01 -8.53
N ARG A 2 0.13 -5.20 -9.15
CA ARG A 2 1.05 -6.30 -8.81
C ARG A 2 2.51 -5.86 -8.93
N LEU A 3 3.33 -6.22 -7.95
CA LEU A 3 4.77 -6.00 -7.95
C LEU A 3 5.49 -7.31 -8.24
N PHE A 4 6.40 -7.32 -9.20
CA PHE A 4 7.13 -8.52 -9.62
C PHE A 4 8.20 -8.90 -8.58
N PRO A 5 8.10 -10.07 -7.90
CA PRO A 5 9.07 -10.47 -6.86
C PRO A 5 10.51 -10.57 -7.34
N GLU A 6 10.71 -10.96 -8.60
CA GLU A 6 12.00 -11.11 -9.27
C GLU A 6 12.72 -9.77 -9.52
N LEU A 7 11.99 -8.66 -9.46
CA LEU A 7 12.54 -7.30 -9.62
C LEU A 7 12.84 -6.63 -8.27
N ALA A 8 12.87 -7.39 -7.16
CA ALA A 8 13.17 -6.86 -5.83
C ALA A 8 14.58 -6.26 -5.78
N THR A 9 14.71 -5.08 -5.18
CA THR A 9 16.00 -4.39 -5.11
C THR A 9 16.94 -5.02 -4.09
N CYS A 10 16.40 -5.64 -3.03
CA CYS A 10 17.17 -6.23 -1.94
C CYS A 10 18.18 -5.24 -1.33
N HIS A 11 17.85 -3.95 -1.36
CA HIS A 11 18.68 -2.86 -0.83
C HIS A 11 18.56 -2.75 0.69
N ASP A 12 19.68 -2.54 1.36
CA ASP A 12 19.73 -2.23 2.79
C ASP A 12 19.46 -0.74 3.00
N VAL A 13 18.26 -0.44 3.47
CA VAL A 13 17.76 0.92 3.58
C VAL A 13 18.32 1.61 4.82
N SER A 14 18.91 2.78 4.62
CA SER A 14 19.35 3.67 5.69
C SER A 14 18.18 4.40 6.36
N ILE A 15 18.41 4.89 7.58
CA ILE A 15 17.39 5.66 8.31
C ILE A 15 16.94 6.92 7.55
N PRO A 16 17.83 7.75 6.95
CA PRO A 16 17.40 8.90 6.17
C PRO A 16 16.50 8.54 4.97
N GLU A 17 16.84 7.49 4.22
CA GLU A 17 16.00 7.01 3.11
C GLU A 17 14.62 6.56 3.60
N LEU A 18 14.58 5.83 4.72
CA LEU A 18 13.33 5.38 5.32
C LEU A 18 12.43 6.55 5.74
N LEU A 19 13.00 7.59 6.34
CA LEU A 19 12.25 8.76 6.78
C LEU A 19 11.72 9.57 5.58
N ALA A 20 12.57 9.85 4.59
CA ALA A 20 12.15 10.53 3.37
C ALA A 20 11.01 9.80 2.65
N SER A 21 11.11 8.47 2.55
CA SER A 21 10.07 7.62 1.97
C SER A 21 8.73 7.69 2.73
N ARG A 22 8.75 7.83 4.05
CA ARG A 22 7.54 8.00 4.86
C ARG A 22 6.88 9.36 4.61
N ASP A 23 7.67 10.42 4.46
CA ASP A 23 7.17 11.76 4.17
C ASP A 23 6.55 11.81 2.77
N GLU A 24 7.19 11.19 1.76
CA GLU A 24 6.63 11.07 0.42
C GLU A 24 5.29 10.30 0.42
N ARG A 25 5.21 9.20 1.18
CA ARG A 25 3.95 8.46 1.32
C ARG A 25 2.88 9.30 2.02
N GLN A 26 3.24 10.11 3.02
CA GLN A 26 2.30 11.04 3.65
C GLN A 26 1.79 12.08 2.64
N ALA A 27 2.69 12.64 1.82
CA ALA A 27 2.32 13.60 0.78
C ALA A 27 1.36 12.99 -0.25
N ARG A 28 1.65 11.76 -0.73
CA ARG A 28 0.75 11.01 -1.64
C ARG A 28 -0.63 10.79 -1.02
N GLN A 29 -0.68 10.34 0.24
CA GLN A 29 -1.95 10.13 0.94
C GLN A 29 -2.78 11.41 1.04
N ARG A 30 -2.14 12.54 1.38
CA ARG A 30 -2.83 13.83 1.49
C ARG A 30 -3.35 14.32 0.15
N ALA A 31 -2.57 14.16 -0.93
CA ALA A 31 -3.02 14.49 -2.27
C ALA A 31 -4.26 13.67 -2.68
N TRP A 32 -4.30 12.37 -2.36
CA TRP A 32 -5.42 11.49 -2.69
C TRP A 32 -6.66 11.79 -1.86
N LEU A 33 -6.50 12.05 -0.55
CA LEU A 33 -7.61 12.46 0.31
C LEU A 33 -8.28 13.74 -0.20
N THR A 34 -7.48 14.73 -0.64
CA THR A 34 -8.01 15.97 -1.24
C THR A 34 -8.69 15.73 -2.59
N ARG A 35 -8.11 14.85 -3.44
CA ARG A 35 -8.60 14.59 -4.80
C ARG A 35 -9.90 13.79 -4.83
N HIS A 36 -10.06 12.79 -3.96
CA HIS A 36 -11.18 11.84 -4.05
C HIS A 36 -12.29 12.08 -3.04
N ALA A 37 -12.00 12.71 -1.89
CA ALA A 37 -12.95 12.88 -0.79
C ALA A 37 -13.61 11.56 -0.31
N THR A 38 -12.98 10.41 -0.57
CA THR A 38 -13.37 9.08 -0.06
C THR A 38 -12.32 8.56 0.92
N PRO A 39 -12.64 7.54 1.73
CA PRO A 39 -11.64 6.86 2.54
C PRO A 39 -10.46 6.34 1.71
N LEU A 40 -9.29 6.33 2.35
CA LEU A 40 -8.04 5.89 1.75
C LEU A 40 -7.46 4.73 2.56
N VAL A 41 -7.19 3.62 1.89
CA VAL A 41 -6.42 2.49 2.45
C VAL A 41 -4.96 2.68 2.07
N SER A 42 -4.10 2.85 3.07
CA SER A 42 -2.64 2.82 2.93
C SER A 42 -2.11 1.47 3.39
N PHE A 43 -1.84 0.58 2.44
CA PHE A 43 -1.38 -0.78 2.69
C PHE A 43 0.13 -0.90 2.52
N THR A 44 0.81 -1.45 3.52
CA THR A 44 2.28 -1.60 3.53
C THR A 44 2.66 -2.92 4.21
N VAL A 45 3.78 -3.51 3.81
CA VAL A 45 4.33 -4.69 4.49
C VAL A 45 5.35 -4.25 5.55
N VAL A 46 5.14 -4.68 6.80
CA VAL A 46 6.12 -4.44 7.87
C VAL A 46 7.25 -5.46 7.73
N ALA A 47 8.42 -5.00 7.28
CA ALA A 47 9.63 -5.81 7.15
C ALA A 47 10.65 -5.47 8.26
N PRO A 48 11.13 -6.45 9.04
CA PRO A 48 12.20 -6.26 10.02
C PRO A 48 13.57 -6.07 9.35
N GLY A 49 14.52 -5.45 10.05
CA GLY A 49 15.87 -5.21 9.52
C GLY A 49 15.94 -4.13 8.44
N PRO A 50 17.11 -3.88 7.82
CA PRO A 50 17.28 -2.82 6.82
C PRO A 50 16.68 -3.16 5.45
N MET A 51 16.56 -4.43 5.09
CA MET A 51 16.02 -4.86 3.80
C MET A 51 14.49 -4.80 3.78
N LYS A 52 13.93 -3.78 3.12
CA LYS A 52 12.47 -3.55 3.06
C LYS A 52 11.81 -4.15 1.82
N ASP A 53 12.55 -4.19 0.71
CA ASP A 53 12.08 -4.72 -0.56
C ASP A 53 12.82 -6.01 -0.93
N SER A 54 12.12 -7.12 -0.83
CA SER A 54 12.61 -8.46 -1.17
C SER A 54 11.53 -9.24 -1.93
N ALA A 55 11.91 -10.35 -2.54
CA ALA A 55 10.93 -11.23 -3.20
C ALA A 55 9.82 -11.68 -2.23
N LEU A 56 10.14 -11.88 -0.95
CA LEU A 56 9.17 -12.23 0.09
C LEU A 56 8.21 -11.06 0.38
N THR A 57 8.73 -9.86 0.64
CA THR A 57 7.86 -8.71 0.98
C THR A 57 6.96 -8.34 -0.18
N ARG A 58 7.42 -8.45 -1.43
CA ARG A 58 6.57 -8.29 -2.63
C ARG A 58 5.49 -9.36 -2.76
N ARG A 59 5.77 -10.63 -2.42
CA ARG A 59 4.77 -11.70 -2.41
C ARG A 59 3.69 -11.46 -1.36
N ILE A 60 4.09 -11.11 -0.13
CA ILE A 60 3.17 -10.75 0.95
C ILE A 60 2.28 -9.57 0.52
N PHE A 61 2.90 -8.52 -0.04
CA PHE A 61 2.18 -7.37 -0.55
C PHE A 61 1.14 -7.74 -1.60
N ASN A 62 1.53 -8.50 -2.63
CA ASN A 62 0.61 -8.92 -3.68
C ASN A 62 -0.56 -9.74 -3.15
N HIS A 63 -0.32 -10.60 -2.15
CA HIS A 63 -1.39 -11.37 -1.52
C HIS A 63 -2.36 -10.48 -0.75
N GLY A 64 -1.85 -9.52 0.03
CA GLY A 64 -2.71 -8.56 0.74
C GLY A 64 -3.50 -7.64 -0.20
N VAL A 65 -2.92 -7.21 -1.32
CA VAL A 65 -3.63 -6.45 -2.35
C VAL A 65 -4.74 -7.27 -2.99
N ALA A 66 -4.49 -8.55 -3.30
CA ALA A 66 -5.53 -9.44 -3.81
C ALA A 66 -6.68 -9.59 -2.80
N ALA A 67 -6.37 -9.75 -1.51
CA ALA A 67 -7.39 -9.81 -0.44
C ALA A 67 -8.21 -8.52 -0.34
N LEU A 68 -7.58 -7.34 -0.44
CA LEU A 68 -8.28 -6.04 -0.45
C LEU A 68 -9.21 -5.91 -1.67
N HIS A 69 -8.81 -6.42 -2.83
CA HIS A 69 -9.67 -6.47 -4.01
C HIS A 69 -10.89 -7.36 -3.79
N THR A 70 -10.67 -8.58 -3.32
CA THR A 70 -11.76 -9.53 -3.02
C THR A 70 -12.72 -8.94 -1.99
N LEU A 71 -12.22 -8.31 -0.93
CA LEU A 71 -13.06 -7.66 0.09
C LEU A 71 -13.90 -6.52 -0.51
N ALA A 72 -13.31 -5.67 -1.36
CA ALA A 72 -14.07 -4.62 -2.03
C ALA A 72 -15.16 -5.19 -2.95
N GLU A 73 -14.86 -6.27 -3.68
CA GLU A 73 -15.82 -6.96 -4.55
C GLU A 73 -16.98 -7.58 -3.74
N GLU A 74 -16.68 -8.28 -2.65
CA GLU A 74 -17.67 -8.93 -1.78
C GLU A 74 -18.67 -7.93 -1.16
N TYR A 75 -18.18 -6.77 -0.74
CA TYR A 75 -19.01 -5.71 -0.14
C TYR A 75 -19.58 -4.73 -1.19
N GLY A 76 -19.31 -4.93 -2.48
CA GLY A 76 -19.79 -4.08 -3.56
C GLY A 76 -19.20 -2.66 -3.56
N TRP A 77 -18.02 -2.48 -2.96
CA TRP A 77 -17.34 -1.19 -2.88
C TRP A 77 -16.58 -0.86 -4.15
N THR A 78 -16.63 0.41 -4.57
CA THR A 78 -15.93 0.86 -5.77
C THR A 78 -14.54 1.40 -5.39
N ILE A 79 -13.48 0.80 -5.94
CA ILE A 79 -12.13 1.36 -5.87
C ILE A 79 -12.02 2.48 -6.92
N ARG A 80 -12.01 3.74 -6.48
CA ARG A 80 -11.99 4.94 -7.33
C ARG A 80 -10.64 5.16 -8.01
N GLU A 81 -9.57 4.92 -7.27
CA GLU A 81 -8.19 5.01 -7.75
C GLU A 81 -7.33 4.05 -6.93
N GLN A 82 -6.30 3.46 -7.55
CA GLN A 82 -5.35 2.59 -6.87
C GLN A 82 -3.96 2.66 -7.49
N ALA A 83 -2.94 2.54 -6.66
CA ALA A 83 -1.54 2.60 -7.07
C ALA A 83 -0.67 1.75 -6.15
N ALA A 84 0.30 1.03 -6.73
CA ALA A 84 1.36 0.39 -5.99
C ALA A 84 2.71 0.90 -6.45
N LEU A 85 3.63 0.98 -5.50
CA LEU A 85 4.99 1.39 -5.74
C LEU A 85 5.94 0.64 -4.79
N VAL A 86 7.21 0.65 -5.15
CA VAL A 86 8.29 0.19 -4.27
C VAL A 86 9.02 1.43 -3.82
N SER A 87 9.09 1.63 -2.51
CA SER A 87 9.81 2.74 -1.88
C SER A 87 10.92 2.21 -0.99
N ALA A 88 11.70 3.10 -0.37
CA ALA A 88 12.66 2.71 0.66
C ALA A 88 11.96 2.11 1.90
N SER A 89 10.69 2.39 2.17
CA SER A 89 9.92 1.68 3.21
C SER A 89 9.42 0.29 2.79
N GLY A 90 9.69 -0.13 1.55
CA GLY A 90 9.27 -1.41 0.99
C GLY A 90 8.07 -1.27 0.03
N PRO A 91 7.37 -2.37 -0.28
CA PRO A 91 6.15 -2.36 -1.07
C PRO A 91 5.01 -1.57 -0.41
N GLU A 92 4.40 -0.66 -1.16
CA GLU A 92 3.29 0.19 -0.70
C GLU A 92 2.15 0.20 -1.71
N GLY A 93 0.92 0.29 -1.20
CA GLY A 93 -0.31 0.37 -1.97
C GLY A 93 -1.22 1.45 -1.41
N LEU A 94 -1.84 2.23 -2.29
CA LEU A 94 -2.88 3.18 -1.97
C LEU A 94 -4.15 2.83 -2.74
N LEU A 95 -5.28 2.80 -2.05
CA LEU A 95 -6.59 2.57 -2.64
C LEU A 95 -7.59 3.59 -2.10
N ALA A 96 -8.14 4.43 -2.98
CA ALA A 96 -9.27 5.29 -2.67
C ALA A 96 -10.55 4.46 -2.86
N ILE A 97 -11.24 4.12 -1.78
CA ILE A 97 -12.39 3.21 -1.81
C ILE A 97 -13.64 3.99 -1.44
N ASP A 98 -14.64 3.96 -2.33
CA ASP A 98 -15.94 4.56 -2.08
C ASP A 98 -16.78 3.61 -1.21
N ALA A 99 -16.61 3.78 0.09
CA ALA A 99 -17.29 3.05 1.14
C ALA A 99 -17.38 3.91 2.41
N PRO A 100 -18.33 3.64 3.33
CA PRO A 100 -18.29 4.24 4.65
C PRO A 100 -17.01 3.86 5.40
N ALA A 101 -16.25 4.85 5.90
CA ALA A 101 -14.96 4.60 6.56
C ALA A 101 -15.03 3.59 7.72
N GLN A 102 -16.12 3.62 8.49
CA GLN A 102 -16.35 2.70 9.59
C GLN A 102 -16.54 1.26 9.12
N ALA A 103 -17.33 1.06 8.05
CA ALA A 103 -17.55 -0.27 7.47
C ALA A 103 -16.24 -0.85 6.90
N LEU A 104 -15.45 0.00 6.23
CA LEU A 104 -14.15 -0.39 5.70
C LEU A 104 -13.18 -0.87 6.78
N LYS A 105 -13.20 -0.25 7.96
CA LYS A 105 -12.35 -0.65 9.10
C LYS A 105 -12.82 -1.91 9.82
N GLN A 106 -14.09 -2.27 9.66
CA GLN A 106 -14.73 -3.42 10.32
C GLN A 106 -14.77 -4.68 9.45
N ALA A 107 -14.53 -4.55 8.15
CA ALA A 107 -14.55 -5.67 7.24
C ALA A 107 -13.34 -6.61 7.43
N THR A 108 -13.60 -7.90 7.27
CA THR A 108 -12.66 -9.03 7.43
C THR A 108 -12.90 -10.06 6.35
#